data_AF-A0A5S3SGL8-F1
#
_entry.id   AF-A0A5S3SGL8-F1
#
_cell.length_a   1.000
_cell.length_b   1.000
_cell.length_c   1.000
_cell.angle_alpha   90.00
_cell.angle_beta   90.00
_cell.angle_gamma   90.00
#
_symmetry.space_group_name_H-M   'P 1'
#
loop_
_entity.id
_entity.type
_entity.pdbx_description
1 polymer ?
#
loop_
_entity_poly.entity_id
_entity_poly.type
_entity_poly.pdbx_seq_one_letter_code
_entity_poly.pdbx_strand_id
1 'polypeptide(L)'
;MLKLSNKLTIGAAIIVSCVFIYFYDADNNEFDEKLAKTPLAVTSKHTFNNPVPLNKQELFSKEANNVVLQSDQSIPVGNIGNRKEEDKLEWRKASAEFKEFIDLSNKPLMTIEDKDRLSQLMYEAELLHTSSGVLLGDIKGDELSLVDERRRLDAVEYLTTVLVGKYNSPQAYGAKQLALDVITKANVKPTQTEDLRRSLVGDKIELGMAMAVYHEDEWKQFKQQHTISKKLVSYIDNLALIKTEQLSDNALKIAKRLKIHKEGK
;
A
#
# COMPACT_ATOMS: atom_id res chain seq x y z
N MET A 1 -43.32 4.39 0.28
CA MET A 1 -42.43 5.30 -0.47
C MET A 1 -41.76 6.26 0.50
N LEU A 2 -40.47 6.11 0.78
CA LEU A 2 -39.55 7.19 1.18
C LEU A 2 -38.10 6.69 1.05
N LYS A 3 -37.27 7.56 0.48
CA LYS A 3 -36.01 7.30 -0.22
C LYS A 3 -34.89 6.77 0.70
N LEU A 4 -34.21 5.70 0.25
CA LEU A 4 -32.86 5.34 0.69
C LEU A 4 -31.88 6.40 0.18
N SER A 5 -31.12 7.02 1.08
CA SER A 5 -29.99 7.88 0.73
C SER A 5 -28.69 7.10 0.84
N ASN A 6 -27.93 7.16 -0.24
CA ASN A 6 -26.54 6.70 -0.38
C ASN A 6 -25.69 7.11 0.83
N LYS A 7 -24.86 6.19 1.33
CA LYS A 7 -23.59 6.53 1.98
C LYS A 7 -22.60 5.35 2.01
N LEU A 8 -21.64 5.46 1.10
CA LEU A 8 -20.21 5.26 1.30
C LEU A 8 -19.73 3.87 1.77
N THR A 9 -19.57 2.95 0.82
CA THR A 9 -18.68 1.80 0.91
C THR A 9 -17.23 2.29 0.90
N ILE A 10 -16.55 2.22 2.04
CA ILE A 10 -15.11 2.44 2.14
C ILE A 10 -14.44 1.12 1.76
N GLY A 11 -14.18 0.96 0.46
CA GLY A 11 -13.18 0.00 0.00
C GLY A 11 -11.80 0.50 0.44
N ALA A 12 -10.99 -0.39 0.98
CA ALA A 12 -9.63 -0.08 1.44
C ALA A 12 -8.70 0.13 0.23
N ALA A 13 -8.84 1.25 -0.46
CA ALA A 13 -7.81 1.78 -1.33
C ALA A 13 -7.07 2.88 -0.56
N ILE A 14 -5.87 2.61 -0.06
CA ILE A 14 -4.99 3.65 0.48
C ILE A 14 -3.67 3.66 -0.31
N ILE A 15 -3.70 4.50 -1.35
CA ILE A 15 -2.73 5.55 -1.69
C ILE A 15 -1.25 5.15 -1.68
N VAL A 16 -0.75 4.77 -2.85
CA VAL A 16 0.68 4.82 -3.20
C VAL A 16 0.82 5.79 -4.37
N SER A 17 0.92 7.11 -4.11
CA SER A 17 1.04 8.08 -5.21
C SER A 17 1.82 9.38 -4.98
N CYS A 18 2.46 9.65 -3.84
CA CYS A 18 3.07 10.99 -3.66
C CYS A 18 4.55 11.09 -3.24
N VAL A 19 5.37 10.04 -3.22
CA VAL A 19 6.82 10.20 -2.93
C VAL A 19 7.68 9.26 -3.78
N PHE A 20 7.70 9.47 -5.10
CA PHE A 20 8.38 8.60 -6.07
C PHE A 20 9.61 9.21 -6.77
N ILE A 21 10.19 10.31 -6.24
CA ILE A 21 11.34 10.97 -6.86
C ILE A 21 12.71 10.49 -6.32
N TYR A 22 12.76 9.67 -5.26
CA TYR A 22 14.03 9.33 -4.56
C TYR A 22 14.56 7.88 -4.73
N PHE A 23 14.17 7.19 -5.82
CA PHE A 23 14.71 5.88 -6.15
C PHE A 23 15.63 5.92 -7.38
N TYR A 24 16.74 6.63 -7.23
CA TYR A 24 17.97 6.34 -7.96
C TYR A 24 18.99 5.77 -6.96
N ASP A 25 19.83 4.85 -7.44
CA ASP A 25 20.81 4.03 -6.70
C ASP A 25 20.25 3.05 -5.67
N ALA A 26 19.85 1.87 -6.15
CA ALA A 26 19.68 0.68 -5.33
C ALA A 26 20.90 -0.26 -5.36
N ASP A 27 21.96 0.05 -6.12
CA ASP A 27 23.13 -0.85 -6.26
C ASP A 27 24.51 -0.17 -6.21
N ASN A 28 24.61 1.15 -5.97
CA ASN A 28 25.91 1.81 -5.75
C ASN A 28 26.11 2.19 -4.28
N ASN A 29 27.20 1.67 -3.72
CA ASN A 29 27.53 1.68 -2.29
C ASN A 29 28.18 3.00 -1.83
N GLU A 30 27.87 4.14 -2.44
CA GLU A 30 28.62 5.37 -2.21
C GLU A 30 27.72 6.61 -2.40
N PHE A 31 27.20 7.21 -1.30
CA PHE A 31 27.24 8.67 -1.08
C PHE A 31 26.70 9.14 0.30
N ASP A 32 27.63 9.76 1.03
CA ASP A 32 27.61 10.88 1.99
C ASP A 32 26.44 11.20 2.96
N GLU A 33 26.82 11.03 4.22
CA GLU A 33 26.60 11.73 5.52
C GLU A 33 25.90 13.12 5.62
N LYS A 34 25.18 13.65 4.63
CA LYS A 34 24.57 15.01 4.71
C LYS A 34 23.07 15.08 4.95
N LEU A 35 22.36 13.96 5.11
CA LEU A 35 20.92 13.94 5.40
C LEU A 35 20.53 13.76 6.88
N ALA A 36 21.50 13.73 7.80
CA ALA A 36 21.24 13.58 9.24
C ALA A 36 20.79 14.88 9.96
N LYS A 37 20.49 15.98 9.25
CA LYS A 37 20.22 17.29 9.89
C LYS A 37 19.00 18.06 9.39
N THR A 38 17.98 17.40 8.87
CA THR A 38 16.67 18.06 8.66
C THR A 38 15.66 17.53 9.67
N PRO A 39 15.42 18.24 10.80
CA PRO A 39 14.36 17.85 11.71
C PRO A 39 13.00 18.10 11.03
N LEU A 40 12.21 17.03 10.84
CA LEU A 40 10.77 17.13 10.60
C LEU A 40 10.12 17.67 11.87
N ALA A 41 10.03 18.99 11.97
CA ALA A 41 9.29 19.66 13.02
C ALA A 41 7.79 19.49 12.76
N VAL A 42 7.19 18.42 13.31
CA VAL A 42 5.74 18.35 13.50
C VAL A 42 5.44 19.00 14.85
N THR A 43 5.17 20.31 14.82
CA THR A 43 4.66 21.04 15.98
C THR A 43 3.20 20.64 16.23
N SER A 44 3.00 19.61 17.04
CA SER A 44 1.73 19.37 17.74
C SER A 44 1.65 20.31 18.94
N LYS A 45 0.86 21.39 18.84
CA LYS A 45 0.30 22.09 20.00
C LYS A 45 -1.23 22.10 19.88
N HIS A 46 -1.88 21.20 20.60
CA HIS A 46 -3.27 21.39 21.01
C HIS A 46 -3.29 21.66 22.51
N THR A 47 -3.55 22.91 22.88
CA THR A 47 -4.00 23.28 24.22
C THR A 47 -5.47 23.72 24.09
N PHE A 48 -6.36 23.04 24.80
CA PHE A 48 -7.75 23.49 25.00
C PHE A 48 -7.79 24.58 26.09
N ASN A 49 -8.50 25.69 25.85
CA ASN A 49 -9.59 26.19 26.71
C ASN A 49 -10.14 27.57 26.27
N ASN A 50 -11.47 27.58 26.06
CA ASN A 50 -12.48 28.64 26.15
C ASN A 50 -12.51 29.87 25.19
N PRO A 51 -13.72 30.44 24.94
CA PRO A 51 -14.03 31.19 23.71
C PRO A 51 -14.36 32.69 23.90
N VAL A 52 -14.55 33.39 22.74
CA VAL A 52 -15.30 34.67 22.50
C VAL A 52 -14.46 35.99 22.62
N PRO A 53 -14.71 37.11 21.87
CA PRO A 53 -15.20 37.34 20.49
C PRO A 53 -14.37 38.35 19.62
N LEU A 54 -14.83 38.50 18.37
CA LEU A 54 -14.63 39.51 17.31
C LEU A 54 -14.38 40.99 17.73
N ASN A 55 -13.36 41.69 17.17
CA ASN A 55 -13.49 43.06 16.60
C ASN A 55 -12.27 43.51 15.74
N LYS A 56 -12.53 44.51 14.88
CA LYS A 56 -11.85 45.03 13.67
C LYS A 56 -10.67 46.03 13.87
N GLN A 57 -10.04 46.35 12.73
CA GLN A 57 -9.17 47.51 12.33
C GLN A 57 -7.65 47.28 12.45
N GLU A 58 -6.95 47.02 11.34
CA GLU A 58 -6.36 47.96 10.35
C GLU A 58 -5.24 48.86 10.89
N LEU A 59 -3.99 48.68 10.43
CA LEU A 59 -3.31 49.55 9.45
C LEU A 59 -1.78 49.25 9.33
N PHE A 60 -1.35 48.97 8.09
CA PHE A 60 -0.09 49.23 7.36
C PHE A 60 1.22 49.56 8.14
N SER A 61 2.41 49.06 7.77
CA SER A 61 3.05 49.27 6.45
C SER A 61 4.27 48.36 6.17
N LYS A 62 4.35 47.91 4.90
CA LYS A 62 5.49 47.83 3.94
C LYS A 62 6.88 47.32 4.39
N GLU A 63 7.30 46.24 3.74
CA GLU A 63 8.41 46.16 2.76
C GLU A 63 8.38 44.75 2.12
N ALA A 64 7.76 44.58 0.95
CA ALA A 64 8.38 44.66 -0.38
C ALA A 64 9.54 43.67 -0.58
N ASN A 65 9.23 42.42 -0.92
CA ASN A 65 9.98 41.70 -1.95
C ASN A 65 9.04 40.79 -2.74
N ASN A 66 9.04 41.06 -4.04
CA ASN A 66 8.13 40.60 -5.06
C ASN A 66 8.70 39.30 -5.66
N VAL A 67 8.05 38.16 -5.46
CA VAL A 67 8.26 37.01 -6.34
C VAL A 67 6.91 36.63 -6.92
N VAL A 68 6.77 37.03 -8.18
CA VAL A 68 5.71 36.73 -9.11
C VAL A 68 5.49 35.22 -9.16
N LEU A 69 4.27 34.79 -8.79
CA LEU A 69 3.75 33.47 -9.13
C LEU A 69 3.49 33.44 -10.64
N GLN A 70 4.50 33.04 -11.42
CA GLN A 70 4.34 32.64 -12.81
C GLN A 70 3.74 31.23 -12.82
N SER A 71 2.43 31.18 -13.01
CA SER A 71 1.72 30.03 -13.54
C SER A 71 2.12 29.86 -15.01
N ASP A 72 3.05 28.94 -15.29
CA ASP A 72 3.16 28.21 -16.56
C ASP A 72 4.38 27.28 -16.50
N GLN A 73 4.19 26.09 -15.95
CA GLN A 73 4.96 24.92 -16.35
C GLN A 73 3.97 23.76 -16.53
N SER A 74 3.52 23.64 -17.76
CA SER A 74 2.96 22.42 -18.31
C SER A 74 3.88 21.27 -17.93
N ILE A 75 3.38 20.38 -17.08
CA ILE A 75 3.99 19.08 -16.83
C ILE A 75 4.13 18.43 -18.22
N PRO A 76 5.34 18.07 -18.68
CA PRO A 76 5.45 17.31 -19.91
C PRO A 76 4.80 15.96 -19.63
N VAL A 77 3.60 15.77 -20.17
CA VAL A 77 2.94 14.48 -20.26
C VAL A 77 3.89 13.64 -21.10
N GLY A 78 4.76 12.91 -20.42
CA GLY A 78 5.65 11.93 -21.02
C GLY A 78 4.80 11.04 -21.90
N ASN A 79 5.12 11.07 -23.18
CA ASN A 79 4.57 10.31 -24.28
C ASN A 79 3.95 8.98 -23.79
N ILE A 80 2.62 8.96 -23.60
CA ILE A 80 1.84 7.72 -23.44
C ILE A 80 1.80 7.11 -24.84
N GLY A 81 2.96 6.64 -25.30
CA GLY A 81 3.13 6.04 -26.60
C GLY A 81 2.23 4.82 -26.66
N ASN A 82 1.38 4.79 -27.69
CA ASN A 82 0.54 3.69 -28.18
C ASN A 82 0.95 2.30 -27.64
N ARG A 83 0.54 1.98 -26.40
CA ARG A 83 0.61 0.64 -25.85
C ARG A 83 -0.50 -0.15 -26.54
N LYS A 84 -0.11 -1.27 -27.19
CA LYS A 84 -0.95 -2.14 -28.03
C LYS A 84 -2.38 -2.23 -27.50
N GLU A 85 -3.35 -1.90 -28.36
CA GLU A 85 -4.75 -1.74 -27.99
C GLU A 85 -5.46 -3.02 -27.54
N GLU A 86 -4.88 -4.19 -27.81
CA GLU A 86 -5.51 -5.48 -27.55
C GLU A 86 -5.48 -5.90 -26.07
N ASP A 87 -4.53 -5.41 -25.26
CA ASP A 87 -4.48 -5.71 -23.81
C ASP A 87 -5.42 -4.83 -22.97
N LYS A 88 -5.96 -3.73 -23.52
CA LYS A 88 -6.53 -2.62 -22.73
C LYS A 88 -7.72 -2.97 -21.81
N LEU A 89 -8.40 -4.11 -22.00
CA LEU A 89 -9.51 -4.54 -21.15
C LEU A 89 -9.17 -5.66 -20.16
N GLU A 90 -8.20 -6.52 -20.46
CA GLU A 90 -7.98 -7.73 -19.64
C GLU A 90 -7.30 -7.41 -18.31
N TRP A 91 -6.32 -6.49 -18.30
CA TRP A 91 -5.64 -6.07 -17.06
C TRP A 91 -6.55 -5.40 -16.03
N ARG A 92 -7.73 -4.91 -16.45
CA ARG A 92 -8.71 -4.29 -15.54
C ARG A 92 -9.50 -5.33 -14.74
N LYS A 93 -9.59 -6.56 -15.24
CA LYS A 93 -10.32 -7.65 -14.61
C LYS A 93 -9.38 -8.43 -13.70
N ALA A 94 -9.94 -9.06 -12.68
CA ALA A 94 -9.21 -10.04 -11.91
C ALA A 94 -8.76 -11.18 -12.82
N SER A 95 -7.54 -11.66 -12.63
CA SER A 95 -7.00 -12.85 -13.27
C SER A 95 -7.87 -14.07 -12.98
N ALA A 96 -7.92 -15.01 -13.92
CA ALA A 96 -8.88 -16.13 -13.89
C ALA A 96 -8.73 -16.97 -12.62
N GLU A 97 -7.50 -17.19 -12.16
CA GLU A 97 -7.17 -18.00 -11.00
C GLU A 97 -7.60 -17.34 -9.69
N PHE A 98 -7.55 -16.02 -9.61
CA PHE A 98 -7.90 -15.25 -8.40
C PHE A 98 -9.30 -14.64 -8.45
N LYS A 99 -10.03 -14.82 -9.56
CA LYS A 99 -11.27 -14.09 -9.84
C LYS A 99 -12.29 -14.17 -8.71
N GLU A 100 -12.60 -15.37 -8.25
CA GLU A 100 -13.62 -15.56 -7.21
C GLU A 100 -13.18 -14.93 -5.89
N PHE A 101 -11.91 -15.10 -5.53
CA PHE A 101 -11.32 -14.49 -4.34
C PHE A 101 -11.41 -12.95 -4.38
N ILE A 102 -10.98 -12.34 -5.49
CA ILE A 102 -10.99 -10.88 -5.67
C ILE A 102 -12.42 -10.31 -5.71
N ASP A 103 -13.36 -11.03 -6.34
CA ASP A 103 -14.76 -10.61 -6.37
C ASP A 103 -15.38 -10.62 -4.96
N LEU A 104 -15.07 -11.64 -4.15
CA LEU A 104 -15.56 -11.75 -2.77
C LEU A 104 -14.85 -10.78 -1.82
N SER A 105 -13.52 -10.59 -1.93
CA SER A 105 -12.77 -9.70 -1.05
C SER A 105 -13.19 -8.23 -1.17
N ASN A 106 -13.59 -7.82 -2.38
CA ASN A 106 -14.07 -6.47 -2.67
C ASN A 106 -15.56 -6.25 -2.40
N LYS A 107 -16.33 -7.32 -2.17
CA LYS A 107 -17.76 -7.26 -1.91
C LYS A 107 -18.04 -7.02 -0.42
N PRO A 108 -19.08 -6.24 -0.07
CA PRO A 108 -19.63 -6.28 1.27
C PRO A 108 -20.21 -7.68 1.56
N LEU A 109 -19.53 -8.46 2.41
CA LEU A 109 -19.91 -9.83 2.78
C LEU A 109 -21.14 -9.81 3.71
N MET A 110 -22.31 -9.60 3.12
CA MET A 110 -23.57 -9.45 3.86
C MET A 110 -24.18 -10.81 4.26
N THR A 111 -23.92 -11.86 3.49
CA THR A 111 -24.45 -13.20 3.74
C THR A 111 -23.44 -14.08 4.47
N ILE A 112 -23.90 -15.19 5.06
CA ILE A 112 -23.02 -16.16 5.72
C ILE A 112 -22.28 -16.97 4.65
N GLU A 113 -22.98 -17.31 3.57
CA GLU A 113 -22.46 -18.07 2.44
C GLU A 113 -21.26 -17.36 1.78
N ASP A 114 -21.33 -16.03 1.62
CA ASP A 114 -20.21 -15.24 1.06
C ASP A 114 -18.98 -15.28 1.99
N LYS A 115 -19.21 -15.22 3.31
CA LYS A 115 -18.12 -15.25 4.31
C LYS A 115 -17.48 -16.62 4.36
N ASP A 116 -18.29 -17.67 4.35
CA ASP A 116 -17.83 -19.05 4.36
C ASP A 116 -17.06 -19.37 3.08
N ARG A 117 -17.56 -18.91 1.92
CA ARG A 117 -16.85 -19.12 0.65
C ARG A 117 -15.51 -18.39 0.60
N LEU A 118 -15.45 -17.14 1.03
CA LEU A 118 -14.18 -16.42 1.12
C LEU A 118 -13.22 -17.16 2.06
N SER A 119 -13.72 -17.60 3.23
CA SER A 119 -12.93 -18.38 4.18
C SER A 119 -12.39 -19.67 3.55
N GLN A 120 -13.20 -20.41 2.80
CA GLN A 120 -12.76 -21.62 2.09
C GLN A 120 -11.65 -21.31 1.09
N LEU A 121 -11.79 -20.25 0.29
CA LEU A 121 -10.75 -19.84 -0.67
C LEU A 121 -9.41 -19.56 0.03
N MET A 122 -9.42 -18.92 1.21
CA MET A 122 -8.19 -18.74 1.98
C MET A 122 -7.62 -20.02 2.59
N TYR A 123 -8.40 -21.11 2.66
CA TYR A 123 -7.97 -22.40 3.18
C TYR A 123 -7.41 -23.30 2.05
N GLU A 124 -7.82 -23.05 0.81
CA GLU A 124 -7.39 -23.79 -0.37
C GLU A 124 -5.88 -23.62 -0.62
N ALA A 125 -5.15 -24.73 -0.69
CA ALA A 125 -3.70 -24.71 -0.98
C ALA A 125 -3.40 -24.27 -2.42
N GLU A 126 -4.38 -24.38 -3.32
CA GLU A 126 -4.23 -24.07 -4.75
C GLU A 126 -3.94 -22.59 -4.98
N LEU A 127 -4.60 -21.68 -4.26
CA LEU A 127 -4.33 -20.24 -4.38
C LEU A 127 -2.94 -19.89 -3.86
N LEU A 128 -2.48 -20.51 -2.77
CA LEU A 128 -1.10 -20.34 -2.30
C LEU A 128 -0.08 -20.85 -3.33
N HIS A 129 -0.30 -22.03 -3.89
CA HIS A 129 0.57 -22.59 -4.93
C HIS A 129 0.59 -21.72 -6.19
N THR A 130 -0.56 -21.18 -6.58
CA THR A 130 -0.69 -20.26 -7.72
C THR A 130 0.06 -18.96 -7.46
N SER A 131 -0.11 -18.35 -6.28
CA SER A 131 0.65 -17.18 -5.87
C SER A 131 2.16 -17.43 -5.90
N SER A 132 2.60 -18.61 -5.46
CA SER A 132 4.01 -19.00 -5.55
C SER A 132 4.51 -19.01 -6.99
N GLY A 133 3.79 -19.70 -7.89
CA GLY A 133 4.14 -19.74 -9.30
C GLY A 133 4.16 -18.36 -9.99
N VAL A 134 3.23 -17.48 -9.62
CA VAL A 134 3.14 -16.12 -10.17
C VAL A 134 4.26 -15.21 -9.66
N LEU A 135 4.50 -15.19 -8.35
CA LEU A 135 5.42 -14.23 -7.73
C LEU A 135 6.87 -14.71 -7.79
N LEU A 136 7.11 -16.02 -7.71
CA LEU A 136 8.43 -16.63 -7.84
C LEU A 136 8.79 -17.04 -9.28
N GLY A 137 7.83 -17.03 -10.21
CA GLY A 137 8.07 -17.29 -11.63
C GLY A 137 9.01 -16.29 -12.31
N ASP A 138 9.65 -16.72 -13.40
CA ASP A 138 10.56 -15.87 -14.17
C ASP A 138 9.82 -14.72 -14.87
N ILE A 139 10.43 -13.54 -14.85
CA ILE A 139 9.92 -12.38 -15.56
C ILE A 139 10.27 -12.50 -17.05
N LYS A 140 9.23 -12.57 -17.89
CA LYS A 140 9.38 -12.73 -19.34
C LYS A 140 9.61 -11.35 -19.98
N GLY A 141 10.86 -11.06 -20.30
CA GLY A 141 11.26 -9.83 -20.98
C GLY A 141 11.66 -8.70 -20.04
N ASP A 142 11.99 -7.56 -20.64
CA ASP A 142 12.49 -6.38 -19.93
C ASP A 142 11.42 -5.27 -19.78
N GLU A 143 10.23 -5.43 -20.37
CA GLU A 143 9.14 -4.44 -20.31
C GLU A 143 7.97 -4.88 -19.42
N LEU A 144 7.21 -3.90 -18.90
CA LEU A 144 6.05 -4.16 -18.05
C LEU A 144 4.85 -4.63 -18.89
N SER A 145 4.44 -5.88 -18.68
CA SER A 145 3.16 -6.42 -19.14
C SER A 145 2.08 -6.12 -18.10
N LEU A 146 1.02 -5.40 -18.51
CA LEU A 146 -0.09 -5.03 -17.61
C LEU A 146 -0.91 -6.25 -17.16
N VAL A 147 -1.01 -7.27 -18.01
CA VAL A 147 -1.71 -8.53 -17.67
C VAL A 147 -0.91 -9.29 -16.61
N ASP A 148 0.41 -9.40 -16.79
CA ASP A 148 1.26 -10.07 -15.79
C ASP A 148 1.36 -9.28 -14.49
N GLU A 149 1.41 -7.95 -14.57
CA GLU A 149 1.31 -7.08 -13.40
C GLU A 149 0.01 -7.31 -12.65
N ARG A 150 -1.13 -7.32 -13.34
CA ARG A 150 -2.41 -7.56 -12.69
C ARG A 150 -2.45 -8.89 -11.97
N ARG A 151 -1.94 -9.94 -12.61
CA ARG A 151 -1.86 -11.29 -12.03
C ARG A 151 -0.98 -11.33 -10.77
N ARG A 152 0.14 -10.60 -10.76
CA ARG A 152 0.97 -10.44 -9.55
C ARG A 152 0.22 -9.68 -8.44
N LEU A 153 -0.45 -8.58 -8.77
CA LEU A 153 -1.22 -7.80 -7.80
C LEU A 153 -2.34 -8.63 -7.15
N ASP A 154 -3.07 -9.44 -7.93
CA ASP A 154 -4.10 -10.33 -7.37
C ASP A 154 -3.47 -11.39 -6.43
N ALA A 155 -2.28 -11.90 -6.77
CA ALA A 155 -1.54 -12.83 -5.91
C ALA A 155 -1.04 -12.16 -4.61
N VAL A 156 -0.59 -10.90 -4.69
CA VAL A 156 -0.21 -10.09 -3.51
C VAL A 156 -1.43 -9.82 -2.63
N GLU A 157 -2.57 -9.44 -3.20
CA GLU A 157 -3.82 -9.22 -2.47
C GLU A 157 -4.28 -10.49 -1.72
N TYR A 158 -4.16 -11.66 -2.35
CA TYR A 158 -4.42 -12.93 -1.69
C TYR A 158 -3.50 -13.15 -0.49
N LEU A 159 -2.18 -13.02 -0.67
CA LEU A 159 -1.21 -13.24 0.40
C LEU A 159 -1.38 -12.25 1.55
N THR A 160 -1.53 -10.96 1.26
CA THR A 160 -1.72 -9.94 2.30
C THR A 160 -3.00 -10.21 3.09
N THR A 161 -4.08 -10.67 2.45
CA THR A 161 -5.31 -11.06 3.13
C THR A 161 -5.10 -12.23 4.09
N VAL A 162 -4.34 -13.25 3.68
CA VAL A 162 -3.99 -14.39 4.54
C VAL A 162 -3.11 -13.93 5.72
N LEU A 163 -2.12 -13.06 5.48
CA LEU A 163 -1.19 -12.55 6.49
C LEU A 163 -1.86 -11.64 7.54
N VAL A 164 -2.89 -10.88 7.15
CA VAL A 164 -3.69 -10.09 8.12
C VAL A 164 -4.32 -11.00 9.20
N GLY A 165 -4.48 -12.30 8.93
CA GLY A 165 -4.86 -13.30 9.93
C GLY A 165 -6.32 -13.26 10.36
N LYS A 166 -7.15 -12.37 9.78
CA LYS A 166 -8.57 -12.19 10.13
C LYS A 166 -9.38 -13.51 10.10
N TYR A 167 -8.99 -14.46 9.26
CA TYR A 167 -9.72 -15.71 9.02
C TYR A 167 -9.01 -16.96 9.53
N ASN A 168 -7.90 -16.82 10.28
CA ASN A 168 -7.12 -17.93 10.83
C ASN A 168 -6.85 -19.05 9.79
N SER A 169 -6.39 -18.65 8.60
CA SER A 169 -6.16 -19.61 7.51
C SER A 169 -5.06 -20.62 7.87
N PRO A 170 -5.23 -21.93 7.56
CA PRO A 170 -4.16 -22.92 7.69
C PRO A 170 -2.96 -22.62 6.79
N GLN A 171 -3.15 -21.79 5.76
CA GLN A 171 -2.10 -21.38 4.84
C GLN A 171 -1.22 -20.26 5.38
N ALA A 172 -1.50 -19.73 6.58
CA ALA A 172 -0.77 -18.58 7.14
C ALA A 172 0.76 -18.81 7.20
N TYR A 173 1.20 -20.01 7.61
CA TYR A 173 2.63 -20.33 7.62
C TYR A 173 3.24 -20.31 6.21
N GLY A 174 2.59 -20.94 5.24
CA GLY A 174 3.04 -20.97 3.86
C GLY A 174 3.04 -19.57 3.21
N ALA A 175 2.04 -18.75 3.53
CA ALA A 175 1.98 -17.36 3.07
C ALA A 175 3.12 -16.50 3.63
N LYS A 176 3.47 -16.67 4.92
CA LYS A 176 4.63 -16.00 5.52
C LYS A 176 5.92 -16.38 4.80
N GLN A 177 6.16 -17.68 4.60
CA GLN A 177 7.37 -18.14 3.92
C GLN A 177 7.45 -17.59 2.50
N LEU A 178 6.36 -17.69 1.74
CA LEU A 178 6.31 -17.16 0.37
C LEU A 178 6.54 -15.64 0.34
N ALA A 179 5.98 -14.87 1.29
CA ALA A 179 6.24 -13.43 1.36
C ALA A 179 7.74 -13.12 1.56
N LEU A 180 8.42 -13.85 2.45
CA LEU A 180 9.86 -13.70 2.67
C LEU A 180 10.68 -14.11 1.43
N ASP A 181 10.28 -15.18 0.75
CA ASP A 181 10.91 -15.62 -0.49
C ASP A 181 10.79 -14.56 -1.59
N VAL A 182 9.62 -13.92 -1.72
CA VAL A 182 9.41 -12.83 -2.70
C VAL A 182 10.25 -11.60 -2.37
N ILE A 183 10.35 -11.22 -1.10
CA ILE A 183 11.17 -10.08 -0.66
C ILE A 183 12.64 -10.28 -1.04
N THR A 184 13.16 -11.50 -0.83
CA THR A 184 14.58 -11.85 -1.12
C THR A 184 14.84 -12.17 -2.59
N LYS A 185 13.82 -12.45 -3.40
CA LYS A 185 13.97 -12.84 -4.80
C LYS A 185 14.76 -11.81 -5.61
N ALA A 186 15.83 -12.24 -6.27
CA ALA A 186 16.64 -11.38 -7.15
C ALA A 186 16.03 -11.30 -8.57
N ASN A 187 14.86 -10.67 -8.71
CA ASN A 187 14.12 -10.55 -9.98
C ASN A 187 14.18 -9.14 -10.64
N VAL A 188 14.81 -8.17 -9.97
CA VAL A 188 15.00 -6.80 -10.46
C VAL A 188 16.37 -6.71 -11.12
N LYS A 189 16.43 -6.32 -12.40
CA LYS A 189 17.65 -6.25 -13.20
C LYS A 189 17.84 -4.86 -13.82
N PRO A 190 19.08 -4.37 -14.00
CA PRO A 190 19.34 -3.09 -14.67
C PRO A 190 18.83 -3.00 -16.11
N THR A 191 18.70 -4.15 -16.80
CA THR A 191 18.22 -4.22 -18.20
C THR A 191 16.72 -3.95 -18.35
N GLN A 192 15.95 -4.11 -17.27
CA GLN A 192 14.50 -3.92 -17.28
C GLN A 192 14.12 -2.44 -17.40
N THR A 193 12.89 -2.17 -17.84
CA THR A 193 12.33 -0.81 -17.80
C THR A 193 12.11 -0.35 -16.37
N GLU A 194 12.10 0.96 -16.18
CA GLU A 194 11.85 1.57 -14.88
C GLU A 194 10.46 1.17 -14.32
N ASP A 195 9.42 1.19 -15.17
CA ASP A 195 8.06 0.78 -14.80
C ASP A 195 8.03 -0.66 -14.26
N LEU A 196 8.70 -1.61 -14.94
CA LEU A 196 8.77 -3.00 -14.51
C LEU A 196 9.51 -3.14 -13.17
N ARG A 197 10.68 -2.51 -13.03
CA ARG A 197 11.43 -2.56 -11.77
C ARG A 197 10.61 -2.01 -10.60
N ARG A 198 9.91 -0.89 -10.80
CA ARG A 198 9.04 -0.28 -9.79
C ARG A 198 7.91 -1.23 -9.39
N SER A 199 7.25 -1.86 -10.36
CA SER A 199 6.20 -2.84 -10.12
C SER A 199 6.71 -4.02 -9.26
N LEU A 200 7.86 -4.61 -9.62
CA LEU A 200 8.46 -5.73 -8.88
C LEU A 200 8.92 -5.35 -7.47
N VAL A 201 9.43 -4.13 -7.27
CA VAL A 201 9.76 -3.61 -5.94
C VAL A 201 8.50 -3.32 -5.13
N GLY A 202 7.43 -2.86 -5.78
CA GLY A 202 6.10 -2.67 -5.20
C GLY A 202 5.57 -3.95 -4.55
N ASP A 203 5.61 -5.08 -5.27
CA ASP A 203 5.20 -6.40 -4.76
C ASP A 203 5.94 -6.74 -3.43
N LYS A 204 7.26 -6.48 -3.38
CA LYS A 204 8.08 -6.71 -2.17
C LYS A 204 7.71 -5.80 -1.01
N ILE A 205 7.42 -4.53 -1.31
CA ILE A 205 7.06 -3.54 -0.29
C ILE A 205 5.72 -3.88 0.34
N GLU A 206 4.71 -4.26 -0.45
CA GLU A 206 3.39 -4.60 0.07
C GLU A 206 3.44 -5.84 0.97
N LEU A 207 4.12 -6.90 0.53
CA LEU A 207 4.30 -8.12 1.33
C LEU A 207 5.16 -7.87 2.56
N GLY A 208 6.25 -7.09 2.42
CA GLY A 208 7.10 -6.69 3.54
C GLY A 208 6.35 -5.87 4.59
N MET A 209 5.49 -4.94 4.15
CA MET A 209 4.65 -4.16 5.06
C MET A 209 3.63 -5.06 5.78
N ALA A 210 3.00 -6.01 5.08
CA ALA A 210 2.10 -6.96 5.73
C ALA A 210 2.83 -7.78 6.80
N MET A 211 4.05 -8.26 6.51
CA MET A 211 4.90 -8.93 7.50
C MET A 211 5.23 -8.03 8.68
N ALA A 212 5.70 -6.80 8.43
CA ALA A 212 6.11 -5.87 9.48
C ALA A 212 4.96 -5.44 10.41
N VAL A 213 3.73 -5.34 9.88
CA VAL A 213 2.55 -4.92 10.65
C VAL A 213 1.89 -6.07 11.41
N TYR A 214 1.72 -7.23 10.77
CA TYR A 214 0.92 -8.33 11.32
C TYR A 214 1.77 -9.48 11.89
N HIS A 215 3.06 -9.53 11.56
CA HIS A 215 4.01 -10.58 11.95
C HIS A 215 5.36 -9.95 12.35
N GLU A 216 5.32 -8.99 13.27
CA GLU A 216 6.46 -8.14 13.65
C GLU A 216 7.68 -8.95 14.12
N ASP A 217 7.46 -10.03 14.87
CA ASP A 217 8.53 -10.86 15.40
C ASP A 217 9.25 -11.63 14.30
N GLU A 218 8.50 -12.23 13.36
CA GLU A 218 9.07 -12.88 12.19
C GLU A 218 9.80 -11.88 11.28
N TRP A 219 9.25 -10.67 11.10
CA TRP A 219 9.92 -9.61 10.34
C TRP A 219 11.25 -9.19 11.00
N LYS A 220 11.29 -9.04 12.33
CA LYS A 220 12.52 -8.74 13.07
C LYS A 220 13.56 -9.85 12.90
N GLN A 221 13.16 -11.11 13.02
CA GLN A 221 14.06 -12.25 12.82
C GLN A 221 14.60 -12.30 11.39
N PHE A 222 13.73 -12.10 10.40
CA PHE A 222 14.10 -12.10 8.99
C PHE A 222 15.18 -11.03 8.69
N LYS A 223 15.00 -9.80 9.19
CA LYS A 223 15.98 -8.70 9.03
C LYS A 223 17.36 -9.02 9.63
N GLN A 224 17.42 -9.85 10.66
CA GLN A 224 18.68 -10.25 11.29
C GLN A 224 19.38 -11.38 10.53
N GLN A 225 18.61 -12.25 9.87
CA GLN A 225 19.10 -13.46 9.24
C GLN A 225 19.42 -13.32 7.75
N HIS A 226 18.84 -12.34 7.06
CA HIS A 226 18.95 -12.22 5.60
C HIS A 226 19.67 -10.94 5.19
N THR A 227 20.53 -11.06 4.17
CA THR A 227 21.15 -9.92 3.51
C THR A 227 20.17 -9.35 2.49
N ILE A 228 19.50 -8.27 2.88
CA ILE A 228 18.56 -7.52 2.04
C ILE A 228 18.94 -6.04 2.01
N SER A 229 18.50 -5.33 0.98
CA SER A 229 18.78 -3.90 0.83
C SER A 229 18.28 -3.12 2.05
N LYS A 230 19.19 -2.42 2.74
CA LYS A 230 18.86 -1.53 3.88
C LYS A 230 17.83 -0.47 3.50
N LYS A 231 17.85 -0.01 2.24
CA LYS A 231 16.90 0.96 1.69
C LYS A 231 15.49 0.37 1.64
N LEU A 232 15.35 -0.86 1.13
CA LEU A 232 14.07 -1.57 1.09
C LEU A 232 13.52 -1.79 2.51
N VAL A 233 14.36 -2.25 3.43
CA VAL A 233 13.99 -2.46 4.84
C VAL A 233 13.49 -1.18 5.50
N SER A 234 14.27 -0.09 5.39
CA SER A 234 13.90 1.20 5.97
C SER A 234 12.58 1.71 5.39
N TYR A 235 12.35 1.53 4.09
CA TYR A 235 11.11 1.93 3.45
C TYR A 235 9.91 1.13 3.97
N ILE A 236 10.05 -0.19 4.06
CA ILE A 236 9.02 -1.08 4.64
C ILE A 236 8.73 -0.70 6.09
N ASP A 237 9.76 -0.52 6.92
CA ASP A 237 9.61 -0.16 8.34
C ASP A 237 8.87 1.18 8.50
N ASN A 238 9.19 2.19 7.69
CA ASN A 238 8.52 3.49 7.73
C ASN A 238 7.03 3.40 7.30
N LEU A 239 6.73 2.67 6.23
CA LEU A 239 5.35 2.48 5.79
C LEU A 239 4.53 1.65 6.79
N ALA A 240 5.15 0.62 7.38
CA ALA A 240 4.54 -0.19 8.43
C ALA A 240 4.21 0.64 9.67
N LEU A 241 5.11 1.53 10.09
CA LEU A 241 4.85 2.47 11.19
C LEU A 241 3.61 3.33 10.91
N ILE A 242 3.55 3.98 9.75
CA ILE A 242 2.41 4.80 9.33
C ILE A 242 1.12 3.96 9.32
N LYS A 243 1.18 2.73 8.81
CA LYS A 243 0.02 1.83 8.74
C LYS A 243 -0.48 1.46 10.14
N THR A 244 0.44 1.13 11.06
CA THR A 244 0.11 0.79 12.45
C THR A 244 -0.54 1.98 13.17
N GLU A 245 -0.03 3.19 12.98
CA GLU A 245 -0.64 4.42 13.52
C GLU A 245 -2.08 4.61 12.99
N GLN A 246 -2.27 4.46 11.67
CA GLN A 246 -3.60 4.55 11.05
C GLN A 246 -4.58 3.51 11.59
N LEU A 247 -4.13 2.26 11.78
CA LEU A 247 -4.96 1.19 12.33
C LEU A 247 -5.37 1.51 13.77
N SER A 248 -4.44 1.98 14.60
CA SER A 248 -4.69 2.40 15.98
C SER A 248 -5.70 3.55 16.06
N ASP A 249 -5.52 4.60 15.23
CA ASP A 249 -6.43 5.74 15.15
C ASP A 249 -7.84 5.33 14.72
N ASN A 250 -7.94 4.43 13.75
CA ASN A 250 -9.22 3.92 13.26
C ASN A 250 -9.92 3.08 14.33
N ALA A 251 -9.19 2.22 15.03
CA ALA A 251 -9.73 1.44 16.15
C ALA A 251 -10.26 2.37 17.26
N LEU A 252 -9.51 3.43 17.61
CA LEU A 252 -9.94 4.42 18.59
C LEU A 252 -11.20 5.17 18.17
N LYS A 253 -11.30 5.58 16.89
CA LYS A 253 -12.49 6.23 16.34
C LYS A 253 -13.71 5.32 16.40
N ILE A 254 -13.56 4.04 16.07
CA ILE A 254 -14.63 3.05 16.14
C ILE A 254 -15.06 2.84 17.59
N ALA A 255 -14.13 2.64 18.52
CA ALA A 255 -14.42 2.47 19.94
C ALA A 255 -15.20 3.66 20.52
N LYS A 256 -14.80 4.90 20.17
CA LYS A 256 -15.52 6.13 20.57
C LYS A 256 -16.95 6.15 20.02
N ARG A 257 -17.15 5.80 18.75
CA ARG A 257 -18.50 5.72 18.13
C ARG A 257 -19.38 4.68 18.81
N LEU A 258 -18.84 3.49 19.09
CA LEU A 258 -19.55 2.42 19.78
C LEU A 258 -19.93 2.83 21.22
N LYS A 259 -19.04 3.52 21.93
CA LYS A 259 -19.33 4.07 23.27
C LYS A 259 -20.50 5.06 23.24
N ILE A 260 -20.47 6.02 22.32
CA ILE A 260 -21.58 6.99 22.13
C ILE A 260 -22.90 6.27 21.81
N HIS A 261 -22.88 5.25 20.96
CA HIS A 261 -24.08 4.46 20.64
C HIS A 261 -24.61 3.64 21.83
N LYS A 262 -23.73 3.20 22.72
CA LYS A 262 -24.12 2.48 23.95
C LYS A 262 -24.70 3.42 25.01
N GLU A 263 -24.18 4.64 25.11
CA GLU A 263 -24.59 5.66 26.10
C GLU A 263 -25.77 6.54 25.64
N GLY A 264 -26.03 6.60 24.33
CA GLY A 264 -27.15 7.32 23.71
C GLY A 264 -28.43 6.50 23.52
N LYS A 265 -28.55 5.37 24.23
CA LYS A 265 -29.77 4.58 24.44
C LYS A 265 -30.13 4.60 25.91
#